data_AF-W4KML7-F1
#
_entry.id   AF-W4KML7-F1
#
_cell.length_a   1.000
_cell.length_b   1.000
_cell.length_c   1.000
_cell.angle_alpha   90.00
_cell.angle_beta   90.00
_cell.angle_gamma   90.00
#
_symmetry.space_group_name_H-M   'P 1'
#
loop_
_entity.id
_entity.type
_entity.pdbx_description
1 polymer ?
#
loop_
_entity_poly.entity_id
_entity_poly.type
_entity_poly.pdbx_seq_one_letter_code
_entity_poly.pdbx_strand_id
1 'polypeptide(L)'
;MRVFLALLSLAATTFAYQVTSPNSQEIWYSHGPVTVSWQRVDTDAEYFTMVLYNDKYQTLQTLAPKVDGKLGKTTIYPSGALPVGEGYQVNFVQDPSHLHNILAQSSAFKIQPSK
;
A
#
# COMPACT_ATOMS: atom_id res chain seq x y z
N MET A 1 11.89 -53.59 5.64
CA MET A 1 10.85 -52.57 5.41
C MET A 1 11.47 -51.21 5.69
N ARG A 2 11.73 -50.38 4.66
CA ARG A 2 12.34 -49.04 4.82
C ARG A 2 11.20 -48.02 4.85
N VAL A 3 11.00 -47.36 5.98
CA VAL A 3 9.99 -46.30 6.13
C VAL A 3 10.64 -44.98 5.72
N PHE A 4 10.16 -44.38 4.63
CA PHE A 4 10.46 -43.01 4.27
C PHE A 4 9.44 -42.10 4.96
N LEU A 5 9.84 -41.38 6.01
CA LEU A 5 9.05 -40.26 6.52
C LEU A 5 9.25 -39.06 5.58
N ALA A 6 8.25 -38.78 4.74
CA ALA A 6 8.17 -37.50 4.06
C ALA A 6 7.61 -36.47 5.05
N LEU A 7 8.47 -35.58 5.56
CA LEU A 7 8.02 -34.36 6.24
C LEU A 7 7.44 -33.41 5.19
N LEU A 8 6.12 -33.27 5.13
CA LEU A 8 5.48 -32.16 4.44
C LEU A 8 5.74 -30.88 5.26
N SER A 9 6.64 -30.03 4.77
CA SER A 9 6.73 -28.65 5.23
C SER A 9 5.47 -27.90 4.77
N LEU A 10 4.59 -27.52 5.69
CA LEU A 10 3.52 -26.56 5.41
C LEU A 10 4.17 -25.21 5.11
N ALA A 11 4.16 -24.79 3.84
CA ALA A 11 4.44 -23.41 3.49
C ALA A 11 3.26 -22.57 4.00
N ALA A 12 3.43 -21.93 5.16
CA ALA A 12 2.49 -20.91 5.60
C ALA A 12 2.61 -19.72 4.63
N THR A 13 1.67 -19.58 3.71
CA THR A 13 1.54 -18.36 2.93
C THR A 13 1.10 -17.28 3.91
N THR A 14 2.02 -16.41 4.32
CA THR A 14 1.65 -15.19 5.05
C THR A 14 0.84 -14.35 4.06
N PHE A 15 -0.48 -14.30 4.22
CA PHE A 15 -1.23 -13.23 3.58
C PHE A 15 -0.75 -11.95 4.25
N ALA A 16 -0.06 -11.12 3.48
CA ALA A 16 0.25 -9.76 3.88
C ALA A 16 -0.94 -8.86 3.48
N TYR A 17 -0.97 -7.62 3.98
CA TYR A 17 -1.84 -6.59 3.44
C TYR A 17 -1.89 -6.64 1.91
N GLN A 18 -3.09 -6.50 1.34
CA GLN A 18 -3.29 -6.38 -0.10
C GLN A 18 -3.98 -5.06 -0.39
N VAL A 19 -3.29 -4.12 -1.04
CA VAL A 19 -3.91 -2.87 -1.49
C VAL A 19 -4.81 -3.17 -2.69
N THR A 20 -6.11 -2.93 -2.55
CA THR A 20 -7.12 -3.18 -3.59
C THR A 20 -7.47 -1.93 -4.40
N SER A 21 -7.23 -0.75 -3.81
CA SER A 21 -7.34 0.55 -4.47
C SER A 21 -6.32 1.52 -3.82
N PRO A 22 -5.56 2.32 -4.60
CA PRO A 22 -5.66 2.47 -6.04
C PRO A 22 -5.15 1.23 -6.81
N ASN A 23 -5.67 1.03 -8.01
CA ASN A 23 -5.16 0.04 -8.96
C ASN A 23 -4.93 0.65 -10.35
N SER A 24 -4.47 -0.15 -11.31
CA SER A 24 -4.07 0.32 -12.64
C SER A 24 -5.20 0.92 -13.49
N GLN A 25 -6.47 0.71 -13.12
CA GLN A 25 -7.62 1.27 -13.82
C GLN A 25 -8.11 2.58 -13.20
N GLU A 26 -7.59 2.95 -12.02
CA GLU A 26 -8.03 4.11 -11.28
C GLU A 26 -7.13 5.32 -11.52
N ILE A 27 -7.73 6.51 -11.42
CA ILE A 27 -7.06 7.79 -11.59
C ILE A 27 -7.32 8.62 -10.34
N TRP A 28 -6.26 9.14 -9.74
CA TRP A 28 -6.38 10.21 -8.76
C TRP A 28 -6.24 11.56 -9.44
N TYR A 29 -6.82 12.59 -8.82
CA TYR A 29 -6.66 13.97 -9.26
C TYR A 29 -5.68 14.70 -8.34
N SER A 30 -5.03 15.74 -8.86
CA SER A 30 -4.00 16.49 -8.14
C SER A 30 -4.55 17.18 -6.88
N HIS A 31 -5.85 17.44 -6.80
CA HIS A 31 -6.53 17.99 -5.64
C HIS A 31 -7.79 17.20 -5.29
N GLY A 32 -8.13 17.24 -4.01
CA GLY A 32 -9.31 16.62 -3.45
C GLY A 32 -8.99 15.37 -2.63
N PRO A 33 -10.02 14.75 -2.03
CA PRO A 33 -9.85 13.53 -1.29
C PRO A 33 -9.42 12.37 -2.20
N VAL A 34 -8.52 11.54 -1.70
CA VAL A 34 -8.15 10.26 -2.31
C VAL A 34 -8.53 9.12 -1.39
N THR A 35 -9.07 8.04 -1.94
CA THR A 35 -9.45 6.87 -1.16
C THR A 35 -8.51 5.72 -1.44
N VAL A 36 -8.12 5.01 -0.39
CA VAL A 36 -7.25 3.85 -0.43
C VAL A 36 -7.96 2.73 0.31
N SER A 37 -8.00 1.54 -0.29
CA SER A 37 -8.67 0.36 0.27
C SER A 37 -7.73 -0.84 0.25
N TRP A 38 -7.90 -1.74 1.21
CA TRP A 38 -7.06 -2.91 1.37
C TRP A 38 -7.80 -4.09 2.00
N GLN A 39 -7.22 -5.27 1.83
CA GLN A 39 -7.54 -6.46 2.61
C GLN A 39 -6.41 -6.71 3.62
N ARG A 40 -6.80 -7.25 4.77
CA ARG A 40 -5.94 -7.57 5.91
C ARG A 40 -6.28 -8.98 6.38
N VAL A 41 -5.27 -9.72 6.87
CA VAL A 41 -5.48 -10.91 7.70
C VAL A 41 -4.95 -10.69 9.11
N ASP A 42 -5.28 -11.59 10.03
CA ASP A 42 -5.00 -11.38 11.45
C ASP A 42 -3.51 -11.31 11.82
N THR A 43 -2.63 -11.88 10.98
CA THR A 43 -1.17 -11.82 11.16
C THR A 43 -0.52 -10.51 10.71
N ASP A 44 -1.26 -9.63 10.04
CA ASP A 44 -0.74 -8.33 9.61
C ASP A 44 -0.58 -7.35 10.78
N ALA A 45 0.42 -6.48 10.69
CA ALA A 45 0.65 -5.39 11.64
C ALA A 45 -0.62 -4.55 11.83
N GLU A 46 -0.96 -4.17 13.06
CA GLU A 46 -2.20 -3.45 13.34
C GLU A 46 -2.22 -2.03 12.72
N TYR A 47 -1.07 -1.37 12.71
CA TYR A 47 -0.91 -0.03 12.15
C TYR A 47 0.16 -0.02 11.06
N PHE A 48 0.02 0.89 10.11
CA PHE A 48 1.04 1.17 9.09
C PHE A 48 1.10 2.66 8.77
N THR A 49 2.17 3.09 8.13
CA THR A 49 2.25 4.41 7.48
C THR A 49 1.96 4.24 6.00
N MET A 50 1.17 5.14 5.44
CA MET A 50 0.85 5.16 4.02
C MET A 50 1.67 6.23 3.30
N VAL A 51 2.36 5.84 2.23
CA VAL A 51 3.16 6.75 1.40
C VAL A 51 2.76 6.64 -0.07
N LEU A 52 2.86 7.75 -0.77
CA LEU A 52 2.82 7.82 -2.23
C LEU A 52 4.27 7.77 -2.74
N TYR A 53 4.56 6.79 -3.58
CA TYR A 53 5.87 6.55 -4.16
C TYR A 53 5.80 6.60 -5.69
N ASN A 54 6.89 7.03 -6.32
CA ASN A 54 7.09 6.89 -7.75
C ASN A 54 8.57 6.59 -8.04
N ASP A 55 8.85 5.40 -8.57
CA ASP A 55 10.21 4.96 -8.88
C ASP A 55 10.87 5.80 -9.99
N LYS A 56 10.11 6.16 -11.03
CA LYS A 56 10.64 6.96 -12.15
C LYS A 56 11.16 8.33 -11.69
N TYR A 57 10.47 8.96 -10.74
CA TYR A 57 10.83 10.28 -10.22
C TYR A 57 11.61 10.23 -8.91
N GLN A 58 11.81 9.03 -8.34
CA GLN A 58 12.42 8.83 -7.01
C GLN A 58 11.76 9.69 -5.94
N THR A 59 10.43 9.82 -5.99
CA THR A 59 9.66 10.62 -5.04
C THR A 59 8.97 9.74 -4.00
N LEU A 60 8.98 10.21 -2.75
CA LEU A 60 8.26 9.59 -1.65
C LEU A 60 7.59 10.68 -0.81
N GLN A 61 6.28 10.58 -0.66
CA GLN A 61 5.47 11.51 0.12
C GLN A 61 4.62 10.72 1.12
N THR A 62 4.71 11.06 2.41
CA THR A 62 3.79 10.51 3.41
C THR A 62 2.38 11.05 3.17
N LEU A 63 1.42 10.14 3.01
CA LEU A 63 0.00 10.47 2.88
C LEU A 63 -0.70 10.48 4.24
N ALA A 64 -0.45 9.45 5.05
CA ALA A 64 -1.03 9.32 6.39
C ALA A 64 -0.12 8.48 7.30
N PRO A 65 0.33 9.01 8.45
CA PRO A 65 1.02 8.20 9.45
C PRO A 65 0.02 7.39 10.28
N LYS A 66 0.44 6.21 10.77
CA LYS A 66 -0.28 5.42 11.78
C LYS A 66 -1.76 5.15 11.44
N VAL A 67 -2.01 4.68 10.22
CA VAL A 67 -3.33 4.22 9.76
C VAL A 67 -3.68 2.92 10.48
N ASP A 68 -4.88 2.83 11.04
CA ASP A 68 -5.42 1.58 11.60
C ASP A 68 -5.83 0.64 10.45
N GLY A 69 -5.14 -0.48 10.33
CA GLY A 69 -5.35 -1.43 9.24
C GLY A 69 -6.62 -2.27 9.38
N LYS A 70 -7.31 -2.24 10.54
CA LYS A 70 -8.62 -2.88 10.70
C LYS A 70 -9.73 -2.16 9.93
N LEU A 71 -9.50 -0.91 9.50
CA LEU A 71 -10.50 -0.13 8.78
C LEU A 71 -10.80 -0.67 7.37
N GLY A 72 -9.85 -1.34 6.73
CA GLY A 72 -9.97 -1.86 5.36
C GLY A 72 -10.07 -0.79 4.26
N LYS A 73 -10.28 0.48 4.64
CA LYS A 73 -10.26 1.65 3.75
C LYS A 73 -10.06 2.94 4.54
N THR A 74 -9.51 3.96 3.89
CA THR A 74 -9.48 5.32 4.41
C THR A 74 -9.53 6.35 3.29
N THR A 75 -10.01 7.55 3.61
CA THR A 75 -9.99 8.71 2.72
C THR A 75 -9.02 9.73 3.28
N ILE A 76 -8.06 10.14 2.46
CA ILE A 76 -6.99 11.08 2.80
C ILE A 76 -7.29 12.39 2.09
N TYR A 77 -7.09 13.49 2.80
CA TYR A 77 -7.14 14.84 2.26
C TYR A 77 -5.70 15.36 2.19
N PRO A 78 -5.01 15.24 1.05
CA PRO A 78 -3.65 15.75 0.90
C PRO A 78 -3.62 17.25 1.23
N SER A 79 -2.60 17.67 2.00
CA SER A 79 -2.44 19.08 2.40
C SER A 79 -2.05 20.01 1.24
N GLY A 80 -1.73 19.45 0.07
CA GLY A 80 -1.35 20.18 -1.13
C GLY A 80 -1.62 19.36 -2.39
N ALA A 81 -1.20 19.90 -3.55
CA ALA A 81 -1.37 19.21 -4.82
C ALA A 81 -0.56 17.91 -4.85
N LEU A 82 -1.18 16.81 -5.26
CA LEU A 82 -0.46 15.59 -5.61
C LEU A 82 0.29 15.79 -6.94
N PRO A 83 1.52 15.27 -7.07
CA PRO A 83 2.27 15.36 -8.32
C PRO A 83 1.55 14.65 -9.48
N VAL A 84 1.38 15.34 -10.60
CA VAL A 84 0.75 14.78 -11.81
C VAL A 84 1.74 13.86 -12.53
N GLY A 85 1.24 12.75 -13.08
CA GLY A 85 2.03 11.80 -13.86
C GLY A 85 1.54 10.37 -13.78
N GLU A 86 2.40 9.43 -14.17
CA GLU A 86 2.11 8.00 -14.19
C GLU A 86 3.14 7.23 -13.39
N GLY A 87 2.82 5.99 -13.02
CA GLY A 87 3.74 5.11 -12.29
C GLY A 87 3.71 5.30 -10.78
N TYR A 88 2.70 6.00 -10.26
CA TYR A 88 2.54 6.18 -8.82
C TYR A 88 2.06 4.90 -8.17
N GLN A 89 2.52 4.66 -6.95
CA GLN A 89 2.11 3.55 -6.11
C GLN A 89 1.83 4.08 -4.70
N VAL A 90 0.75 3.59 -4.11
CA VAL A 90 0.55 3.65 -2.66
C VAL A 90 1.25 2.45 -2.03
N ASN A 91 2.14 2.74 -1.08
CA ASN A 91 2.85 1.74 -0.28
C ASN A 91 2.42 1.87 1.18
N PHE A 92 2.19 0.72 1.81
CA PHE A 92 2.08 0.62 3.26
C PHE A 92 3.45 0.24 3.78
N VAL A 93 3.96 1.04 4.71
CA VAL A 93 5.29 0.88 5.29
C VAL A 93 5.17 0.77 6.80
N GLN A 94 6.17 0.18 7.44
CA GLN A 94 6.12 -0.17 8.86
C GLN A 94 5.71 1.01 9.76
N ASP A 95 6.41 2.14 9.67
CA ASP A 95 6.17 3.33 10.48
C ASP A 95 6.87 4.56 9.87
N PRO A 96 6.67 5.79 10.41
CA PRO A 96 7.27 7.00 9.87
C PRO A 96 8.81 7.06 9.89
N SER A 97 9.48 6.22 10.69
CA SER A 97 10.94 6.12 10.77
C SER A 97 11.50 5.08 9.80
N HIS A 98 10.66 4.16 9.30
CA HIS A 98 11.05 3.06 8.43
C HIS A 98 10.28 3.07 7.10
N LEU A 99 10.36 4.18 6.36
CA LEU A 99 9.60 4.42 5.13
C LEU A 99 9.97 3.48 3.96
N HIS A 100 11.02 2.67 4.08
CA HIS A 100 11.44 1.70 3.08
C HIS A 100 11.09 0.25 3.46
N ASN A 101 10.56 0.01 4.67
CA ASN A 101 10.11 -1.31 5.10
C ASN A 101 8.67 -1.52 4.60
N ILE A 102 8.55 -1.94 3.33
CA ILE A 102 7.25 -2.12 2.66
C ILE A 102 6.54 -3.36 3.20
N LEU A 103 5.31 -3.16 3.66
CA LEU A 103 4.36 -4.20 4.08
C LEU A 103 3.43 -4.60 2.92
N ALA A 104 3.03 -3.64 2.10
CA ALA A 104 2.20 -3.86 0.91
C ALA A 104 2.36 -2.71 -0.09
N GLN A 105 2.01 -2.99 -1.34
CA GLN A 105 2.11 -2.04 -2.44
C GLN A 105 0.95 -2.25 -3.42
N SER A 106 0.41 -1.15 -3.91
CA SER A 106 -0.61 -1.14 -4.98
C SER A 106 -0.02 -1.41 -6.36
N SER A 107 -0.90 -1.69 -7.32
CA SER A 107 -0.54 -1.57 -8.74
C SER A 107 -0.24 -0.11 -9.08
N ALA A 108 0.65 0.11 -10.05
CA ALA A 108 0.94 1.45 -10.52
C ALA A 108 -0.30 2.11 -11.15
N PHE A 109 -0.53 3.39 -10.85
CA PHE A 109 -1.68 4.16 -11.32
C PHE A 109 -1.27 5.58 -11.78
N LYS A 110 -2.25 6.37 -12.24
CA LYS A 110 -2.04 7.72 -12.77
C LYS A 110 -2.63 8.79 -11.86
N ILE A 111 -1.97 9.94 -11.80
CA ILE A 111 -2.46 11.16 -11.19
C ILE A 111 -2.61 12.22 -12.27
N GLN A 112 -3.82 12.78 -12.42
CA GLN A 112 -4.15 13.80 -13.41
C GLN A 112 -4.38 15.17 -12.77
N PRO A 113 -4.26 16.28 -13.51
CA PRO A 113 -4.69 17.59 -13.02
C PRO A 113 -6.17 17.56 -12.62
N SER A 114 -6.51 18.14 -11.48
CA SER A 114 -7.92 18.45 -11.18
C SER A 114 -8.48 19.42 -12.21
N LYS A 115 -9.78 19.29 -12.50
CA LYS A 115 -10.51 20.26 -13.34
C LYS A 115 -10.73 21.59 -12.63
#